data_AF-A0A3E2HDK6-F1
#
_entry.id   AF-A0A3E2HDK6-F1
#
_cell.length_a   1.000
_cell.length_b   1.000
_cell.length_c   1.000
_cell.angle_alpha   90.00
_cell.angle_beta   90.00
_cell.angle_gamma   90.00
#
_symmetry.space_group_name_H-M   'P 1'
#
loop_
_entity.id
_entity.type
_entity.pdbx_description
1 polymer ?
#
loop_
_entity_poly.entity_id
_entity_poly.type
_entity_poly.pdbx_seq_one_letter_code
_entity_poly.pdbx_strand_id
1 'polypeptide(L)'
;MKVGVEDTIKELGFDHAIIPRQGLTIGREKAKAPFFMENIVESLSKIGQSIQDKIGQDQTVIGRAAVAAVRMAEEGKAPSKYWVLEQAGIVRLGRDEWKE
;
A
#
# COMPACT_ATOMS: atom_id res chain seq x y z
N MET A 1 14.16 8.01 5.05
CA MET A 1 13.08 9.00 5.26
C MET A 1 11.73 8.39 5.66
N LYS A 2 11.38 7.13 5.32
CA LYS A 2 10.07 6.53 5.71
C LYS A 2 10.05 5.96 7.14
N VAL A 3 11.11 5.27 7.53
CA VAL A 3 11.20 4.58 8.84
C VAL A 3 11.04 5.55 10.02
N GLY A 4 11.81 6.65 10.07
CA GLY A 4 11.70 7.61 11.19
C GLY A 4 10.33 8.30 11.31
N VAL A 5 9.59 8.45 10.22
CA VAL A 5 8.22 9.01 10.27
C VAL A 5 7.24 8.00 10.87
N GLU A 6 7.36 6.73 10.48
CA GLU A 6 6.57 5.63 11.05
C GLU A 6 6.83 5.49 12.56
N ASP A 7 8.11 5.59 12.98
CA ASP A 7 8.50 5.56 14.39
C ASP A 7 7.89 6.73 15.17
N THR A 8 7.99 7.96 14.65
CA THR A 8 7.36 9.13 15.29
C THR A 8 5.85 9.00 15.37
N ILE A 9 5.17 8.51 14.31
CA ILE A 9 3.71 8.31 14.35
C ILE A 9 3.33 7.29 15.43
N LYS A 10 4.13 6.24 15.60
CA LYS A 10 3.93 5.23 16.64
C LYS A 10 4.13 5.83 18.04
N GLU A 11 5.14 6.67 18.22
CA GLU A 11 5.45 7.37 19.48
C GLU A 11 4.38 8.40 19.87
N LEU A 12 3.76 9.07 18.90
CA LEU A 12 2.69 10.06 19.14
C LEU A 12 1.43 9.43 19.76
N GLY A 13 1.26 8.11 19.68
CA GLY A 13 0.26 7.39 20.48
C GLY A 13 -1.19 7.69 20.11
N PHE A 14 -1.49 7.95 18.83
CA PHE A 14 -2.86 8.09 18.35
C PHE A 14 -3.75 6.90 18.75
N ASP A 15 -5.04 7.16 18.94
CA ASP A 15 -6.01 6.11 19.25
C ASP A 15 -6.02 5.02 18.18
N HIS A 16 -5.96 5.42 16.91
CA HIS A 16 -5.67 4.56 15.77
C HIS A 16 -4.75 5.26 14.76
N ALA A 17 -3.70 4.56 14.35
CA ALA A 17 -2.77 4.92 13.29
C ALA A 17 -2.70 3.76 12.29
N ILE A 18 -3.15 3.99 11.06
CA ILE A 18 -3.16 2.98 9.99
C ILE A 18 -2.14 3.39 8.92
N ILE A 19 -1.16 2.52 8.67
CA ILE A 19 -0.04 2.78 7.76
C ILE A 19 -0.15 1.86 6.54
N PRO A 20 -0.71 2.33 5.41
CA PRO A 20 -0.71 1.57 4.17
C PRO A 20 0.71 1.54 3.56
N ARG A 21 1.32 0.35 3.53
CA ARG A 21 2.60 0.12 2.85
C ARG A 21 2.37 -0.41 1.45
N GLN A 22 2.13 0.51 0.52
CA GLN A 22 2.16 0.15 -0.90
C GLN A 22 3.60 -0.10 -1.38
N GLY A 23 3.77 -1.12 -2.21
CA GLY A 23 4.99 -1.36 -2.98
C GLY A 23 5.25 -0.26 -4.01
N LEU A 24 6.26 -0.47 -4.87
CA LEU A 24 6.58 0.45 -5.96
C LEU A 24 5.33 0.70 -6.84
N THR A 25 4.83 1.93 -6.85
CA THR A 25 3.82 2.36 -7.83
C THR A 25 4.51 2.59 -9.17
N ILE A 26 4.39 1.65 -10.09
CA ILE A 26 4.78 1.86 -11.49
C ILE A 26 3.65 2.67 -12.16
N GLY A 27 3.98 3.77 -12.85
CA GLY A 27 2.99 4.62 -13.53
C GLY A 27 2.90 6.07 -13.05
N ARG A 28 3.83 6.57 -12.21
CA ARG A 28 3.97 8.02 -12.01
C ARG A 28 4.73 8.64 -13.19
N GLU A 29 4.23 9.76 -13.73
CA GLU A 29 4.91 10.59 -14.74
C GLU A 29 6.34 11.02 -14.36
N LYS A 30 6.74 10.90 -13.09
CA LYS A 30 8.13 11.00 -12.64
C LYS A 30 8.46 9.91 -11.62
N ALA A 31 8.95 8.77 -12.08
CA ALA A 31 9.64 7.81 -11.23
C ALA A 31 10.97 8.44 -10.74
N LYS A 32 11.01 8.90 -9.48
CA LYS A 32 12.25 9.36 -8.81
C LYS A 32 13.09 8.16 -8.35
N ALA A 33 13.58 7.33 -9.27
CA ALA A 33 14.64 6.35 -8.99
C ALA A 33 15.20 5.76 -10.30
N PRO A 34 16.16 6.43 -10.96
CA PRO A 34 16.66 5.97 -12.26
C PRO A 34 17.63 4.78 -12.13
N PHE A 35 18.35 4.63 -11.02
CA PHE A 35 19.60 3.85 -11.04
C PHE A 35 19.49 2.39 -10.53
N PHE A 36 18.43 2.03 -9.79
CA PHE A 36 18.27 0.68 -9.23
C PHE A 36 17.27 -0.19 -9.98
N MET A 37 16.64 0.34 -11.03
CA MET A 37 15.45 -0.28 -11.64
C MET A 37 15.71 -0.91 -13.00
N GLU A 38 16.84 -0.65 -13.67
CA GLU A 38 17.13 -1.22 -15.00
C GLU A 38 17.17 -2.76 -14.96
N ASN A 39 17.88 -3.33 -13.98
CA ASN A 39 18.01 -4.80 -13.84
C ASN A 39 16.69 -5.49 -13.42
N ILE A 40 15.82 -4.79 -12.68
CA ILE A 40 14.53 -5.32 -12.23
C ILE A 40 13.48 -5.20 -13.35
N VAL A 41 13.53 -4.12 -14.13
CA VAL A 41 12.63 -3.89 -15.28
C VAL A 41 12.95 -4.83 -16.44
N GLU A 42 14.23 -5.14 -16.71
CA GLU A 42 14.59 -6.15 -17.71
C GLU A 42 14.13 -7.56 -17.30
N SER A 43 14.19 -7.88 -16.01
CA SER A 43 13.71 -9.17 -15.50
C SER A 43 12.17 -9.26 -15.44
N LEU A 44 11.48 -8.13 -15.19
CA LEU A 44 10.01 -8.06 -15.16
C LEU A 44 9.38 -7.97 -16.56
N SER A 45 10.11 -7.47 -17.57
CA SER A 45 9.64 -7.44 -18.96
C SER A 45 9.44 -8.84 -19.57
N LYS A 46 10.01 -9.87 -18.95
CA LYS A 46 9.79 -11.29 -19.32
C LYS A 46 8.58 -11.92 -18.62
N ILE A 47 7.98 -11.22 -17.66
CA ILE A 47 6.86 -11.70 -16.86
C ILE A 47 5.62 -10.95 -17.36
N GLY A 48 4.80 -11.63 -18.16
CA GLY A 48 3.85 -11.03 -19.10
C GLY A 48 2.92 -9.92 -18.57
N GLN A 49 2.39 -9.14 -19.51
CA GLN A 49 1.56 -7.93 -19.34
C GLN A 49 0.55 -7.97 -18.16
N SER A 50 -0.08 -9.13 -17.91
CA SER A 50 -1.04 -9.33 -16.82
C SER A 50 -0.46 -9.16 -15.41
N ILE A 51 0.86 -9.35 -15.23
CA ILE A 51 1.55 -9.11 -13.96
C ILE A 51 1.97 -7.65 -13.84
N GLN A 52 2.29 -6.96 -14.95
CA GLN A 52 2.52 -5.51 -14.94
C GLN A 52 1.24 -4.74 -14.54
N ASP A 53 0.06 -5.15 -15.02
CA ASP A 53 -1.24 -4.62 -14.59
C ASP A 53 -1.54 -4.90 -13.10
N LYS A 54 -0.90 -5.92 -12.51
CA LYS A 54 -0.97 -6.23 -11.06
C LYS A 54 0.06 -5.47 -10.22
N ILE A 55 1.14 -4.98 -10.83
CA ILE A 55 2.26 -4.29 -10.15
C ILE A 55 2.02 -2.77 -10.09
N GLY A 56 1.24 -2.20 -11.01
CA GLY A 56 0.65 -0.88 -10.83
C GLY A 56 -0.60 -0.98 -9.97
N GLN A 57 -0.48 -0.91 -8.63
CA GLN A 57 -1.69 -0.82 -7.81
C GLN A 57 -2.42 0.48 -8.13
N ASP A 58 -3.58 0.35 -8.77
CA ASP A 58 -4.55 1.40 -9.03
C ASP A 58 -4.74 2.23 -7.75
N GLN A 59 -4.56 3.55 -7.86
CA GLN A 59 -4.70 4.48 -6.73
C GLN A 59 -6.07 4.32 -6.04
N THR A 60 -7.08 3.90 -6.80
CA THR A 60 -8.43 3.60 -6.31
C THR A 60 -8.43 2.43 -5.32
N VAL A 61 -7.67 1.36 -5.57
CA VAL A 61 -7.56 0.19 -4.68
C VAL A 61 -6.91 0.59 -3.36
N ILE A 62 -5.84 1.40 -3.42
CA ILE A 62 -5.17 1.90 -2.21
C ILE A 62 -6.13 2.77 -1.39
N GLY A 63 -6.84 3.69 -2.05
CA GLY A 63 -7.84 4.55 -1.40
C GLY A 63 -8.96 3.74 -0.74
N ARG A 64 -9.53 2.77 -1.47
CA ARG A 64 -10.56 1.86 -0.95
C ARG A 64 -10.07 1.06 0.26
N ALA A 65 -8.85 0.52 0.19
CA ALA A 65 -8.27 -0.22 1.29
C ALA A 65 -8.09 0.65 2.54
N ALA A 66 -7.65 1.90 2.39
CA ALA A 66 -7.53 2.84 3.49
C ALA A 66 -8.90 3.15 4.12
N VAL A 67 -9.93 3.41 3.32
CA VAL A 67 -11.29 3.65 3.81
C VAL A 67 -11.85 2.42 4.55
N ALA A 68 -11.70 1.23 3.97
CA ALA A 68 -12.13 -0.02 4.60
C ALA A 68 -11.42 -0.26 5.94
N ALA A 69 -10.11 -0.01 6.01
CA ALA A 69 -9.33 -0.14 7.23
C ALA A 69 -9.79 0.83 8.33
N VAL A 70 -10.12 2.08 7.97
CA VAL A 70 -10.70 3.05 8.92
C VAL A 70 -12.05 2.56 9.45
N ARG A 71 -12.96 2.10 8.58
CA ARG A 71 -14.25 1.53 9.02
C ARG A 71 -14.07 0.37 10.00
N MET A 72 -13.11 -0.52 9.74
CA MET A 72 -12.78 -1.61 10.67
C MET A 72 -12.27 -1.10 12.02
N ALA A 73 -11.49 -0.01 12.03
CA ALA A 73 -11.03 0.60 13.28
C ALA A 73 -12.18 1.22 14.08
N GLU A 74 -13.10 1.94 13.41
CA GLU A 74 -14.30 2.50 14.05
C GLU A 74 -15.21 1.42 14.64
N GLU A 75 -15.31 0.27 13.98
CA GLU A 75 -16.05 -0.90 14.50
C GLU A 75 -15.32 -1.66 15.63
N GLY A 76 -14.13 -1.20 16.05
CA GLY A 76 -13.32 -1.86 17.07
C GLY A 76 -12.67 -3.17 16.61
N LYS A 77 -12.62 -3.42 15.29
CA LYS A 77 -12.06 -4.62 14.66
C LYS A 77 -10.63 -4.43 14.16
N ALA A 78 -10.03 -3.26 14.40
CA ALA A 78 -8.61 -3.07 14.08
C ALA A 78 -7.75 -4.03 14.89
N PRO A 79 -6.78 -4.71 14.26
CA PRO A 79 -5.92 -5.68 14.95
C PRO A 79 -5.01 -5.03 16.01
N SER A 80 -4.74 -3.73 15.87
CA SER A 80 -3.91 -2.94 16.77
C SER A 80 -4.20 -1.44 16.62
N LYS A 81 -3.83 -0.64 17.63
CA LYS A 81 -3.85 0.83 17.53
C LYS A 81 -2.91 1.32 16.43
N TYR A 82 -1.70 0.78 16.37
CA TYR A 82 -0.76 1.01 15.26
C TYR A 82 -0.83 -0.16 14.29
N TRP A 83 -1.51 0.00 13.17
CA TRP A 83 -1.78 -1.05 12.20
C TRP A 83 -1.07 -0.77 10.88
N VAL A 84 -0.11 -1.63 10.54
CA VAL A 84 0.52 -1.62 9.21
C VAL A 84 -0.33 -2.45 8.25
N LEU A 85 -0.85 -1.81 7.21
CA LEU A 85 -1.60 -2.44 6.14
C LEU A 85 -0.64 -2.78 4.99
N GLU A 86 -0.12 -4.02 5.02
CA GLU A 86 0.77 -4.56 4.00
C GLU A 86 0.05 -4.80 2.66
N GLN A 87 0.80 -4.98 1.57
CA GLN A 87 0.28 -5.10 0.21
C GLN A 87 -0.86 -6.13 0.05
N ALA A 88 -0.76 -7.29 0.70
CA ALA A 88 -1.82 -8.30 0.69
C ALA A 88 -3.13 -7.78 1.31
N GLY A 89 -3.02 -7.01 2.40
CA GLY A 89 -4.16 -6.34 3.02
C GLY A 89 -4.76 -5.25 2.14
N ILE A 90 -3.92 -4.50 1.42
CA ILE A 90 -4.38 -3.49 0.45
C ILE A 90 -5.20 -4.13 -0.67
N VAL A 91 -4.71 -5.22 -1.26
CA VAL A 91 -5.45 -5.95 -2.31
C VAL A 91 -6.77 -6.50 -1.76
N ARG A 92 -6.69 -7.16 -0.60
CA ARG A 92 -7.86 -7.79 0.02
C ARG A 92 -8.95 -6.77 0.32
N LEU A 93 -8.63 -5.69 1.02
CA LEU A 93 -9.62 -4.68 1.43
C LEU A 93 -10.05 -3.74 0.30
N GLY A 94 -9.14 -3.42 -0.62
CA GLY A 94 -9.38 -2.42 -1.67
C GLY A 94 -9.96 -2.97 -2.96
N ARG A 95 -9.84 -4.27 -3.21
CA ARG A 95 -10.30 -4.94 -4.43
C ARG A 95 -11.18 -6.15 -4.15
N ASP A 96 -10.71 -7.09 -3.36
CA ASP A 96 -11.37 -8.41 -3.25
C ASP A 96 -12.60 -8.37 -2.33
N GLU A 97 -12.52 -7.62 -1.22
CA GLU A 97 -13.58 -7.48 -0.21
C GLU A 97 -14.31 -6.13 -0.27
N TRP A 98 -13.96 -5.26 -1.23
CA TRP A 98 -14.58 -3.95 -1.35
C TRP A 98 -16.06 -4.10 -1.72
N LYS A 99 -16.94 -3.54 -0.88
CA LYS A 99 -18.37 -3.42 -1.11
C LYS A 99 -18.69 -1.93 -1.25
N GLU A 100 -19.30 -1.55 -2.37
CA GLU A 100 -19.71 -0.16 -2.66
C GLU A 100 -20.70 0.39 -1.62
#